data_AF-A0A920AW84-F1
#
_entry.id   AF-A0A920AW84-F1
#
_cell.length_a   1.000
_cell.length_b   1.000
_cell.length_c   1.000
_cell.angle_alpha   90.00
_cell.angle_beta   90.00
_cell.angle_gamma   90.00
#
_symmetry.space_group_name_H-M   'P 1'
#
loop_
_entity.id
_entity.type
_entity.pdbx_description
1 polymer ?
#
loop_
_entity_poly.entity_id
_entity_poly.type
_entity_poly.pdbx_seq_one_letter_code
_entity_poly.pdbx_strand_id
1 'polypeptide(L)'
;MLVISRKIRIGNKLYFGNDDTLVAEVIDNTTSRGRTLRFLCDVGYEDFRKLLIDLGETPLPKYINREVEPEDKDRYQTIYAKNEGAVAAPTAGLHFSKHLMKRLEIKGINFSEVTLHVGLGSFYPVEVEDLSKHKMDSERVIIEGDSAAIINKGLANKKRICAVGTTVMRAIESSVSSMGTLNEYDGWTNKFIFPPYDFSIANSMITNFHMPKSTLLMMTSAFLGNDFIKKAYEEAIKEKYNFFSYGDSMLII
;
A
#
# COMPACT_ATOMS: atom_id res chain seq x y z
N MET A 1 -12.65 -0.22 7.01
CA MET A 1 -11.92 0.55 8.04
C MET A 1 -12.65 1.85 8.28
N LEU A 2 -12.82 2.30 9.52
CA LEU A 2 -13.63 3.50 9.84
C LEU A 2 -12.75 4.72 10.06
N VAL A 3 -13.10 5.84 9.41
CA VAL A 3 -12.56 7.16 9.74
C VAL A 3 -13.44 7.74 10.85
N ILE A 4 -12.95 7.67 12.08
CA ILE A 4 -13.73 8.02 13.26
C ILE A 4 -13.53 9.52 13.57
N SER A 5 -14.63 10.27 13.65
CA SER A 5 -14.63 11.69 14.05
C SER A 5 -14.89 11.94 15.56
N ARG A 6 -15.24 10.89 16.33
CA ARG A 6 -15.58 10.98 17.77
C ARG A 6 -14.77 10.00 18.64
N LYS A 7 -14.62 10.26 19.95
CA LYS A 7 -13.93 9.32 20.87
C LYS A 7 -14.75 8.03 21.05
N ILE A 8 -14.34 6.95 20.39
CA ILE A 8 -14.93 5.61 20.50
C ILE A 8 -14.06 4.73 21.42
N ARG A 9 -14.70 4.04 22.38
CA ARG A 9 -14.08 3.14 23.37
C ARG A 9 -14.49 1.69 23.13
N ILE A 10 -13.74 0.76 23.70
CA ILE A 10 -14.08 -0.67 23.74
C ILE A 10 -15.45 -0.83 24.43
N GLY A 11 -16.28 -1.72 23.87
CA GLY A 11 -17.67 -1.98 24.28
C GLY A 11 -18.69 -1.03 23.66
N ASN A 12 -18.29 0.02 22.93
CA ASN A 12 -19.26 0.83 22.19
C ASN A 12 -19.82 0.07 21.00
N LYS A 13 -21.13 0.23 20.78
CA LYS A 13 -21.82 -0.23 19.57
C LYS A 13 -21.86 0.89 18.54
N LEU A 14 -21.60 0.53 17.29
CA LEU A 14 -21.66 1.37 16.10
C LEU A 14 -22.77 0.83 15.21
N TYR A 15 -23.58 1.73 14.68
CA TYR A 15 -24.70 1.40 13.82
C TYR A 15 -24.42 1.99 12.44
N PHE A 16 -24.67 1.20 11.39
CA PHE A 16 -24.42 1.54 10.00
C PHE A 16 -25.69 1.35 9.16
N GLY A 17 -25.86 2.23 8.17
CA GLY A 17 -27.06 2.33 7.36
C GLY A 17 -28.11 3.26 7.99
N ASN A 18 -29.01 3.79 7.16
CA ASN A 18 -30.05 4.72 7.62
C ASN A 18 -31.06 4.06 8.57
N ASP A 19 -31.20 2.73 8.49
CA ASP A 19 -32.11 1.94 9.33
C ASP A 19 -31.37 1.09 10.38
N ASP A 20 -30.12 1.45 10.72
CA ASP A 20 -29.27 0.70 11.67
C ASP A 20 -29.09 -0.78 11.29
N THR A 21 -29.17 -1.09 9.99
CA THR A 21 -29.13 -2.44 9.40
C THR A 21 -27.93 -3.28 9.82
N LEU A 22 -26.81 -2.65 10.13
CA LEU A 22 -25.60 -3.34 10.55
C LEU A 22 -25.07 -2.74 11.85
N VAL A 23 -24.86 -3.60 12.84
CA VAL A 23 -24.32 -3.21 14.14
C VAL A 23 -22.93 -3.81 14.30
N ALA A 24 -21.98 -3.05 14.84
CA ALA A 24 -20.68 -3.56 15.23
C ALA A 24 -20.30 -3.12 16.64
N GLU A 25 -19.72 -4.03 17.42
CA GLU A 25 -19.13 -3.75 18.72
C GLU A 25 -17.62 -3.54 18.59
N VAL A 26 -17.12 -2.52 19.28
CA VAL A 26 -15.68 -2.25 19.37
C VAL A 26 -15.08 -3.19 20.41
N ILE A 27 -14.30 -4.17 19.95
CA ILE A 27 -13.73 -5.19 20.84
C ILE A 27 -12.28 -4.91 21.24
N ASP A 28 -11.53 -4.12 20.45
CA ASP A 28 -10.14 -3.78 20.76
C ASP A 28 -9.66 -2.50 20.05
N ASN A 29 -8.51 -1.98 20.49
CA ASN A 29 -7.77 -0.91 19.85
C ASN A 29 -6.61 -1.48 19.03
N THR A 30 -6.33 -0.90 17.86
CA THR A 30 -5.09 -1.23 17.12
C THR A 30 -3.93 -0.32 17.56
N THR A 31 -2.71 -0.69 17.22
CA THR A 31 -1.49 0.09 17.50
C THR A 31 -1.46 1.46 16.81
N SER A 32 -2.29 1.66 15.80
CA SER A 32 -2.30 2.82 14.90
C SER A 32 -3.57 3.66 14.96
N ARG A 33 -4.16 3.80 16.15
CA ARG A 33 -5.42 4.54 16.39
C ARG A 33 -6.67 3.91 15.73
N GLY A 34 -6.55 2.75 15.09
CA GLY A 34 -7.67 1.97 14.58
C GLY A 34 -8.45 1.25 15.69
N ARG A 35 -9.51 0.55 15.28
CA ARG A 35 -10.39 -0.25 16.16
C ARG A 35 -10.65 -1.61 15.52
N THR A 36 -10.63 -2.65 16.33
CA THR A 36 -11.11 -3.97 15.94
C THR A 36 -12.60 -4.03 16.23
N LEU A 37 -13.38 -4.39 15.22
CA LEU A 37 -14.83 -4.46 15.30
C LEU A 37 -15.30 -5.91 15.19
N ARG A 38 -16.30 -6.27 15.99
CA ARG A 38 -17.10 -7.47 15.81
C ARG A 38 -18.46 -7.05 15.29
N PHE A 39 -18.77 -7.43 14.05
CA PHE A 39 -20.11 -7.23 13.51
C PHE A 39 -21.09 -8.19 14.20
N LEU A 40 -22.21 -7.63 14.66
CA LEU A 40 -23.32 -8.34 15.28
C LEU A 40 -24.40 -8.44 14.21
N CYS A 41 -24.37 -9.52 13.43
CA CYS A 41 -25.30 -9.74 12.33
C CYS A 41 -25.65 -11.23 12.22
N ASP A 42 -26.94 -11.54 12.17
CA ASP A 42 -27.46 -12.91 12.08
C ASP A 42 -27.72 -13.31 10.61
N VAL A 43 -26.78 -12.99 9.73
CA VAL A 43 -26.85 -13.35 8.29
C VAL A 43 -25.64 -14.17 7.87
N GLY A 44 -25.77 -14.91 6.77
CA GLY A 44 -24.65 -15.66 6.18
C GLY A 44 -23.53 -14.74 5.67
N TYR A 45 -22.32 -15.27 5.52
CA TYR A 45 -21.14 -14.50 5.08
C TYR A 45 -21.36 -13.73 3.77
N GLU A 46 -22.04 -14.34 2.79
CA GLU A 46 -22.31 -13.71 1.49
C GLU A 46 -23.26 -12.50 1.60
N ASP A 47 -24.31 -12.61 2.42
CA ASP A 47 -25.25 -11.51 2.61
C ASP A 47 -24.63 -10.40 3.47
N PHE A 48 -23.79 -10.77 4.45
CA PHE A 48 -22.98 -9.81 5.20
C PHE A 48 -22.02 -9.05 4.27
N ARG A 49 -21.38 -9.74 3.33
CA ARG A 49 -20.47 -9.15 2.34
C ARG A 49 -21.20 -8.20 1.39
N LYS A 50 -22.40 -8.56 0.91
CA LYS A 50 -23.25 -7.65 0.12
C LYS A 50 -23.58 -6.39 0.91
N LEU A 51 -24.02 -6.55 2.16
CA LEU A 51 -24.33 -5.41 3.04
C LEU A 51 -23.13 -4.48 3.25
N LEU A 52 -21.92 -5.02 3.40
CA LEU A 52 -20.70 -4.21 3.47
C LEU A 52 -20.40 -3.45 2.18
N ILE A 53 -20.67 -4.04 1.02
CA ILE A 53 -20.48 -3.39 -0.28
C ILE A 53 -21.53 -2.29 -0.49
N ASP A 54 -22.79 -2.56 -0.14
CA ASP A 54 -23.90 -1.63 -0.31
C ASP A 54 -23.77 -0.41 0.61
N LEU A 55 -23.19 -0.59 1.81
CA LEU A 55 -22.93 0.48 2.77
C LEU A 55 -21.56 1.16 2.58
N GLY A 56 -20.69 0.60 1.72
CA GLY A 56 -19.31 1.04 1.55
C GLY A 56 -19.12 1.96 0.35
N GLU A 57 -18.07 2.77 0.40
CA GLU A 57 -17.66 3.64 -0.72
C GLU A 57 -16.19 3.43 -1.06
N THR A 58 -15.82 3.70 -2.31
CA THR A 58 -14.42 3.68 -2.75
C THR A 58 -13.64 4.77 -2.00
N PRO A 59 -12.59 4.44 -1.23
CA PRO A 59 -11.88 5.39 -0.40
C PRO A 59 -10.87 6.20 -1.23
N LEU A 60 -11.37 7.22 -1.94
CA LEU A 60 -10.54 8.11 -2.73
C LEU A 60 -9.50 8.85 -1.85
N PRO A 61 -8.31 9.18 -2.40
CA PRO A 61 -7.34 10.01 -1.71
C PRO A 61 -7.95 11.34 -1.24
N LYS A 62 -7.67 11.75 0.00
CA LYS A 62 -8.30 12.92 0.66
C LYS A 62 -8.15 14.27 -0.07
N TYR A 63 -7.20 14.39 -1.00
CA TYR A 63 -7.02 15.60 -1.79
C TYR A 63 -8.02 15.70 -2.96
N ILE A 64 -8.73 14.61 -3.28
CA ILE A 64 -9.83 14.58 -4.25
C ILE A 64 -11.10 15.01 -3.52
N ASN A 65 -11.50 16.27 -3.73
CA ASN A 65 -12.65 16.88 -3.07
C ASN A 65 -13.90 16.82 -3.96
N ARG A 66 -14.32 15.59 -4.31
CA ARG A 66 -15.58 15.32 -5.01
C ARG A 66 -16.22 14.03 -4.49
N GLU A 67 -17.49 13.85 -4.77
CA GLU A 67 -18.19 12.58 -4.48
C GLU A 67 -17.60 11.43 -5.30
N VAL A 68 -17.74 10.21 -4.77
CA VAL A 68 -17.30 8.98 -5.44
C VAL A 68 -18.23 8.71 -6.63
N GLU A 69 -17.64 8.47 -7.79
CA GLU A 69 -18.34 8.10 -9.02
C GLU A 69 -18.26 6.57 -9.21
N PRO A 70 -19.24 5.93 -9.88
CA PRO A 70 -19.19 4.49 -10.14
C PRO A 70 -17.89 4.04 -10.83
N GLU A 71 -17.33 4.85 -11.72
CA GLU A 71 -16.09 4.58 -12.44
C GLU A 71 -14.85 4.55 -11.52
N ASP A 72 -14.89 5.15 -10.33
CA ASP A 72 -13.77 5.13 -9.39
C ASP A 72 -13.49 3.72 -8.87
N LYS A 73 -14.53 2.87 -8.79
CA LYS A 73 -14.38 1.47 -8.40
C LYS A 73 -13.44 0.72 -9.35
N ASP A 74 -13.53 1.02 -10.65
CA ASP A 74 -12.72 0.39 -11.68
C ASP A 74 -11.37 1.10 -11.87
N ARG A 75 -11.34 2.43 -11.71
CA ARG A 75 -10.14 3.26 -11.93
C ARG A 75 -9.18 3.26 -10.74
N TYR A 76 -9.67 3.05 -9.52
CA TYR A 76 -8.85 3.05 -8.31
C TYR A 76 -8.36 1.65 -7.96
N GLN A 77 -7.84 0.93 -8.95
CA GLN A 77 -7.25 -0.39 -8.82
C GLN A 77 -6.28 -0.68 -9.98
N THR A 78 -5.25 -1.50 -9.75
CA THR A 78 -4.34 -1.91 -10.83
C THR A 78 -5.00 -2.92 -11.77
N ILE A 79 -4.57 -2.95 -13.03
CA ILE A 79 -5.07 -3.89 -14.04
C ILE A 79 -4.77 -5.37 -13.75
N TYR A 80 -3.93 -5.63 -12.74
CA TYR A 80 -3.48 -6.95 -12.32
C TYR A 80 -3.90 -7.26 -10.87
N ALA A 81 -4.86 -6.52 -10.32
CA ALA A 81 -5.43 -6.83 -9.02
C ALA A 81 -6.24 -8.13 -9.04
N LYS A 82 -6.01 -8.98 -8.04
CA LYS A 82 -6.65 -10.31 -7.92
C LYS A 82 -7.30 -10.55 -6.56
N ASN A 83 -6.72 -9.98 -5.50
CA ASN A 83 -7.12 -10.22 -4.12
C ASN A 83 -7.76 -8.99 -3.51
N GLU A 84 -8.95 -9.16 -2.94
CA GLU A 84 -9.64 -8.10 -2.20
C GLU A 84 -9.09 -7.96 -0.77
N GLY A 85 -9.14 -6.74 -0.23
CA GLY A 85 -8.81 -6.47 1.18
C GLY A 85 -7.94 -5.24 1.40
N ALA A 86 -7.32 -4.69 0.35
CA ALA A 86 -6.64 -3.42 0.44
C ALA A 86 -7.65 -2.26 0.50
N VAL A 87 -7.41 -1.28 1.37
CA VAL A 87 -8.19 -0.05 1.45
C VAL A 87 -7.69 0.96 0.42
N ALA A 88 -6.38 1.03 0.19
CA ALA A 88 -5.81 1.96 -0.79
C ALA A 88 -5.16 1.20 -1.95
N ALA A 89 -5.32 1.74 -3.16
CA ALA A 89 -4.69 1.19 -4.35
C ALA A 89 -3.16 1.41 -4.32
N PRO A 90 -2.34 0.44 -4.77
CA PRO A 90 -0.91 0.64 -4.98
C PRO A 90 -0.70 1.48 -6.26
N THR A 91 -0.71 2.79 -6.10
CA THR A 91 -0.86 3.76 -7.20
C THR A 91 0.25 3.74 -8.24
N ALA A 92 1.46 3.31 -7.87
CA ALA A 92 2.56 3.13 -8.82
C ALA A 92 2.23 2.09 -9.91
N GLY A 93 1.37 1.12 -9.60
CA GLY A 93 0.88 0.12 -10.54
C GLY A 93 -0.18 0.64 -11.51
N LEU A 94 -0.81 1.79 -11.23
CA LEU A 94 -1.85 2.36 -12.10
C LEU A 94 -1.28 2.85 -13.45
N HIS A 95 0.03 3.09 -13.50
CA HIS A 95 0.76 3.47 -14.72
C HIS A 95 0.90 2.32 -15.73
N PHE A 96 0.55 1.09 -15.35
CA PHE A 96 0.66 -0.07 -16.21
C PHE A 96 -0.63 -0.30 -17.00
N SER A 97 -0.49 -0.32 -18.32
CA SER A 97 -1.53 -0.78 -19.24
C SER A 97 -1.25 -2.22 -19.70
N LYS A 98 -2.29 -2.92 -20.15
CA LYS A 98 -2.15 -4.27 -20.73
C LYS A 98 -1.16 -4.28 -21.90
N HIS A 99 -1.16 -3.22 -22.72
CA HIS A 99 -0.22 -3.04 -23.81
C HIS A 99 1.22 -2.88 -23.32
N LEU A 100 1.46 -2.08 -22.26
CA LEU A 100 2.79 -1.92 -21.67
C LEU A 100 3.28 -3.25 -21.09
N MET A 101 2.45 -3.95 -20.32
CA MET A 101 2.81 -5.25 -19.76
C MET A 101 3.22 -6.24 -20.86
N LYS A 102 2.45 -6.35 -21.95
CA LYS A 102 2.81 -7.21 -23.08
C LYS A 102 4.12 -6.80 -23.77
N ARG A 103 4.39 -5.50 -23.91
CA ARG A 103 5.69 -5.04 -24.44
C ARG A 103 6.86 -5.42 -23.54
N LEU A 104 6.68 -5.41 -22.22
CA LEU A 104 7.68 -5.82 -21.25
C LEU A 104 7.90 -7.35 -21.28
N GLU A 105 6.83 -8.14 -21.34
CA GLU A 105 6.90 -9.60 -21.50
C GLU A 105 7.68 -9.99 -22.78
N ILE A 106 7.38 -9.36 -23.92
CA ILE A 106 8.08 -9.61 -25.20
C ILE A 106 9.58 -9.26 -25.09
N LYS A 107 9.94 -8.28 -24.26
CA LYS A 107 11.35 -7.93 -23.97
C LYS A 107 12.04 -8.89 -22.99
N GLY A 108 11.34 -9.93 -22.51
CA GLY A 108 11.88 -10.92 -21.58
C GLY A 108 11.88 -10.47 -20.12
N ILE A 109 11.02 -9.51 -19.75
CA ILE A 109 10.83 -9.12 -18.35
C ILE A 109 9.84 -10.09 -17.70
N ASN A 110 10.27 -10.70 -16.60
CA ASN A 110 9.41 -11.56 -15.79
C ASN A 110 8.61 -10.72 -14.79
N PHE A 111 7.36 -11.13 -14.55
CA PHE A 111 6.50 -10.53 -13.53
C PHE A 111 6.39 -11.48 -12.34
N SER A 112 6.50 -10.90 -11.15
CA SER A 112 6.27 -11.57 -9.87
C SER A 112 5.28 -10.72 -9.09
N GLU A 113 4.32 -11.37 -8.44
CA GLU A 113 3.24 -10.68 -7.74
C GLU A 113 3.36 -10.86 -6.24
N VAL A 114 3.02 -9.80 -5.49
CA VAL A 114 2.91 -9.83 -4.04
C VAL A 114 1.58 -9.20 -3.66
N THR A 115 0.91 -9.77 -2.67
CA THR A 115 -0.33 -9.21 -2.13
C THR A 115 0.01 -8.45 -0.85
N LEU A 116 -0.34 -7.16 -0.80
CA LEU A 116 -0.33 -6.39 0.45
C LEU A 116 -1.70 -5.75 0.64
N HIS A 117 -2.36 -6.07 1.74
CA HIS A 117 -3.62 -5.43 2.12
C HIS A 117 -3.32 -4.09 2.80
N VAL A 118 -3.11 -3.08 1.96
CA VAL A 118 -2.71 -1.72 2.38
C VAL A 118 -3.81 -1.04 3.16
N GLY A 119 -3.47 -0.46 4.31
CA GLY A 119 -4.35 0.41 5.09
C GLY A 119 -4.18 1.90 4.73
N LEU A 120 -4.92 2.79 5.38
CA LEU A 120 -4.70 4.24 5.24
C LEU A 120 -3.50 4.74 6.08
N GLY A 121 -2.92 3.88 6.93
CA GLY A 121 -1.75 4.15 7.78
C GLY A 121 -0.63 4.88 7.03
N SER A 122 -0.32 4.41 5.82
CA SER A 122 0.76 4.94 4.97
C SER A 122 0.52 6.39 4.49
N PHE A 123 -0.70 6.91 4.57
CA PHE A 123 -1.05 8.27 4.14
C PHE A 123 -1.12 9.28 5.29
N TYR A 124 -1.03 8.83 6.54
CA TYR A 124 -0.99 9.75 7.68
C TYR A 124 0.39 10.42 7.80
N PRO A 125 0.43 11.70 8.21
CA PRO A 125 1.70 12.37 8.46
C PRO A 125 2.42 11.75 9.65
N VAL A 126 3.74 11.75 9.61
CA VAL A 126 4.56 11.38 10.77
C VAL A 126 4.54 12.53 11.78
N GLU A 127 3.96 12.28 12.96
CA GLU A 127 3.79 13.27 14.04
C GLU A 127 4.88 13.19 15.14
N VAL A 128 5.86 12.29 15.00
CA VAL A 128 6.95 12.12 15.97
C VAL A 128 8.22 12.83 15.52
N GLU A 129 8.95 13.43 16.46
CA GLU A 129 10.26 14.03 16.19
C GLU A 129 11.33 12.96 15.96
N ASP A 130 11.29 11.90 16.77
CA ASP A 130 12.18 10.76 16.67
C ASP A 130 11.52 9.65 15.85
N LEU A 131 11.98 9.48 14.61
CA LEU A 131 11.45 8.51 13.66
C LEU A 131 11.50 7.07 14.17
N SER A 132 12.46 6.73 15.05
CA SER A 132 12.55 5.38 15.64
C SER A 132 11.34 5.02 16.51
N LYS A 133 10.58 6.03 16.97
CA LYS A 133 9.37 5.86 17.77
C LYS A 133 8.09 5.81 16.93
N HIS A 134 8.19 6.03 15.62
CA HIS A 134 7.03 5.92 14.74
C HIS A 134 6.61 4.45 14.60
N LYS A 135 5.32 4.18 14.79
CA LYS A 135 4.76 2.84 14.63
C LYS A 135 3.83 2.84 13.44
N MET A 136 4.16 2.04 12.43
CA MET A 136 3.29 1.77 11.29
C MET A 136 2.14 0.86 11.71
N ASP A 137 1.01 1.03 11.02
CA ASP A 137 -0.07 0.05 10.98
C ASP A 137 0.46 -1.29 10.48
N SER A 138 -0.03 -2.38 11.06
CA SER A 138 0.26 -3.72 10.54
C SER A 138 -0.60 -3.99 9.32
N GLU A 139 0.02 -4.41 8.23
CA GLU A 139 -0.62 -4.77 6.97
C GLU A 139 -0.32 -6.23 6.66
N ARG A 140 -1.32 -6.97 6.19
CA ARG A 140 -1.14 -8.38 5.83
C ARG A 140 -0.46 -8.48 4.47
N VAL A 141 0.60 -9.28 4.43
CA VAL A 141 1.45 -9.55 3.28
C VAL A 141 1.31 -11.01 2.90
N ILE A 142 1.20 -11.30 1.60
CA ILE A 142 1.31 -12.64 1.05
C ILE A 142 2.31 -12.61 -0.12
N ILE A 143 3.37 -13.41 0.00
CA ILE A 143 4.39 -13.66 -1.01
C ILE A 143 4.38 -15.16 -1.23
N GLU A 144 3.86 -15.59 -2.38
CA GLU A 144 3.81 -17.01 -2.74
C GLU A 144 5.20 -17.54 -3.12
N GLY A 145 5.40 -18.86 -2.94
CA GLY A 145 6.67 -19.52 -3.26
C GLY A 145 7.13 -19.32 -4.70
N ASP A 146 6.20 -19.33 -5.66
CA ASP A 146 6.49 -19.11 -7.08
C ASP A 146 7.03 -17.69 -7.34
N SER A 147 6.42 -16.68 -6.70
CA SER A 147 6.90 -15.29 -6.75
C SER A 147 8.29 -15.15 -6.15
N ALA A 148 8.51 -15.74 -4.97
CA ALA A 148 9.83 -15.76 -4.34
C ALA A 148 10.87 -16.44 -5.23
N ALA A 149 10.53 -17.56 -5.87
CA ALA A 149 11.41 -18.29 -6.79
C ALA A 149 11.79 -17.44 -8.02
N ILE A 150 10.85 -16.71 -8.62
CA ILE A 150 11.12 -15.81 -9.76
C ILE A 150 12.12 -14.72 -9.35
N ILE A 151 11.88 -14.06 -8.21
CA ILE A 151 12.75 -13.00 -7.68
C ILE A 151 14.14 -13.54 -7.36
N ASN A 152 14.22 -14.66 -6.64
CA ASN A 152 15.49 -15.29 -6.26
C ASN A 152 16.29 -15.78 -7.47
N LYS A 153 15.62 -16.29 -8.51
CA LYS A 153 16.27 -16.60 -9.78
C LYS A 153 16.83 -15.35 -10.45
N GLY A 154 16.11 -14.23 -10.38
CA GLY A 154 16.62 -12.93 -10.85
C GLY A 154 17.88 -12.49 -10.11
N LEU A 155 17.87 -12.58 -8.78
CA LEU A 155 19.02 -12.27 -7.92
C LEU A 155 20.24 -13.14 -8.25
N ALA A 156 20.05 -14.47 -8.31
CA ALA A 156 21.12 -15.41 -8.65
C ALA A 156 21.74 -15.15 -10.02
N ASN A 157 20.93 -14.69 -10.98
CA ASN A 157 21.37 -14.32 -12.33
C ASN A 157 21.81 -12.86 -12.46
N LYS A 158 22.01 -12.14 -11.34
CA LYS A 158 22.45 -10.73 -11.28
C LYS A 158 21.57 -9.81 -12.15
N LYS A 159 20.26 -10.08 -12.20
CA LYS A 159 19.29 -9.26 -12.91
C LYS A 159 18.86 -8.07 -12.04
N ARG A 160 18.31 -7.05 -12.67
CA ARG A 160 17.62 -5.97 -11.96
C ARG A 160 16.29 -6.49 -11.42
N ILE A 161 16.04 -6.20 -10.15
CA ILE A 161 14.77 -6.48 -9.47
C ILE A 161 14.10 -5.13 -9.22
N CYS A 162 13.00 -4.88 -9.94
CA CYS A 162 12.30 -3.61 -9.90
C CYS A 162 11.03 -3.72 -9.05
N ALA A 163 11.01 -3.05 -7.90
CA ALA A 163 9.80 -2.95 -7.08
C ALA A 163 8.84 -1.92 -7.69
N VAL A 164 7.59 -2.32 -7.94
CA VAL A 164 6.54 -1.42 -8.41
C VAL A 164 5.73 -0.92 -7.21
N GLY A 165 6.18 0.18 -6.63
CA GLY A 165 5.58 0.84 -5.48
C GLY A 165 6.27 0.54 -4.15
N THR A 166 6.20 1.50 -3.25
CA THR A 166 6.71 1.43 -1.87
C THR A 166 6.06 0.31 -1.05
N THR A 167 4.79 0.00 -1.31
CA THR A 167 4.06 -1.16 -0.81
C THR A 167 4.79 -2.47 -1.12
N VAL A 168 5.18 -2.68 -2.38
CA VAL A 168 5.93 -3.88 -2.81
C VAL A 168 7.29 -3.91 -2.13
N MET A 169 7.98 -2.76 -2.08
CA MET A 169 9.27 -2.63 -1.42
C MET A 169 9.19 -3.05 0.07
N ARG A 170 8.20 -2.55 0.81
CA ARG A 170 7.99 -2.93 2.21
C ARG A 170 7.68 -4.42 2.37
N ALA A 171 6.86 -4.98 1.48
CA ALA A 171 6.52 -6.40 1.52
C ALA A 171 7.75 -7.29 1.36
N ILE A 172 8.54 -7.08 0.30
CA ILE A 172 9.74 -7.90 0.04
C ILE A 172 10.81 -7.71 1.12
N GLU A 173 11.01 -6.48 1.59
CA GLU A 173 11.98 -6.20 2.65
C GLU A 173 11.57 -6.84 3.98
N SER A 174 10.30 -7.16 4.18
CA SER A 174 9.82 -7.84 5.39
C SER A 174 10.11 -9.34 5.42
N SER A 175 10.47 -9.95 4.29
CA SER A 175 10.69 -11.40 4.15
C SER A 175 12.10 -11.75 3.63
N VAL A 176 13.09 -10.93 3.98
CA VAL A 176 14.49 -11.17 3.59
C VAL A 176 15.12 -12.22 4.51
N SER A 177 15.65 -13.28 3.90
CA SER A 177 16.45 -14.31 4.59
C SER A 177 17.84 -13.81 4.98
N SER A 178 18.49 -14.51 5.91
CA SER A 178 19.90 -14.25 6.27
C SER A 178 20.88 -14.39 5.10
N MET A 179 20.49 -15.06 4.01
CA MET A 179 21.30 -15.22 2.80
C MET A 179 21.06 -14.12 1.75
N GLY A 180 20.23 -13.11 2.05
CA GLY A 180 19.89 -12.06 1.08
C GLY A 180 18.94 -12.52 -0.04
N THR A 181 18.17 -13.57 0.20
CA THR A 181 17.11 -14.06 -0.70
C THR A 181 15.72 -13.81 -0.10
N LEU A 182 14.68 -13.79 -0.93
CA LEU A 182 13.30 -13.60 -0.50
C LEU A 182 12.68 -14.94 -0.08
N ASN A 183 12.06 -15.00 1.11
CA ASN A 183 11.28 -16.16 1.54
C ASN A 183 9.81 -16.01 1.14
N GLU A 184 9.15 -17.15 0.91
CA GLU A 184 7.69 -17.23 0.98
C GLU A 184 7.19 -16.68 2.32
N TYR A 185 6.07 -15.96 2.30
CA TYR A 185 5.59 -15.24 3.47
C TYR A 185 4.07 -15.09 3.45
N ASP A 186 3.38 -15.55 4.48
CA ASP A 186 2.01 -15.12 4.80
C ASP A 186 2.02 -14.62 6.25
N GLY A 187 1.86 -13.31 6.42
CA GLY A 187 2.02 -12.70 7.73
C GLY A 187 1.70 -11.21 7.73
N TRP A 188 2.11 -10.55 8.80
CA TRP A 188 1.86 -9.13 9.01
C TRP A 188 3.17 -8.35 9.03
N THR A 189 3.22 -7.24 8.30
CA THR A 189 4.33 -6.30 8.37
C THR A 189 3.86 -4.96 8.91
N ASN A 190 4.65 -4.42 9.84
CA ASN A 190 4.61 -3.03 10.28
C ASN A 190 5.98 -2.38 10.06
N LYS A 191 6.77 -2.89 9.10
CA LYS A 191 8.13 -2.43 8.86
C LYS A 191 8.11 -0.96 8.43
N PHE A 192 8.78 -0.12 9.20
CA PHE A 192 9.00 1.28 8.88
C PHE A 192 10.38 1.47 8.27
N ILE A 193 10.43 1.82 6.98
CA ILE A 193 11.67 2.00 6.21
C ILE A 193 11.94 3.50 6.09
N PHE A 194 13.06 3.95 6.66
CA PHE A 194 13.49 5.36 6.64
C PHE A 194 15.03 5.43 6.66
N PRO A 195 15.65 6.55 6.23
CA PRO A 195 17.11 6.65 6.14
C PRO A 195 17.79 6.60 7.52
N PRO A 196 18.97 5.96 7.65
CA PRO A 196 19.61 5.08 6.66
C PRO A 196 18.94 3.69 6.63
N TYR A 197 18.89 3.06 5.46
CA TYR A 197 18.38 1.70 5.31
C TYR A 197 19.06 0.99 4.14
N ASP A 198 19.53 -0.25 4.37
CA ASP A 198 20.18 -1.08 3.36
C ASP A 198 19.14 -2.04 2.74
N PHE A 199 18.81 -1.79 1.47
CA PHE A 199 17.86 -2.62 0.73
C PHE A 199 18.52 -3.91 0.26
N SER A 200 17.82 -5.04 0.41
CA SER A 200 18.41 -6.37 0.18
C SER A 200 18.01 -6.98 -1.16
N ILE A 201 16.78 -6.72 -1.62
CA ILE A 201 16.20 -7.47 -2.76
C ILE A 201 16.06 -6.59 -4.00
N ALA A 202 15.24 -5.54 -3.94
CA ALA A 202 15.01 -4.66 -5.08
C ALA A 202 16.13 -3.62 -5.20
N ASN A 203 16.65 -3.48 -6.42
CA ASN A 203 17.70 -2.53 -6.77
C ASN A 203 17.23 -1.46 -7.78
N SER A 204 15.96 -1.50 -8.16
CA SER A 204 15.28 -0.38 -8.80
C SER A 204 13.84 -0.28 -8.27
N MET A 205 13.25 0.90 -8.40
CA MET A 205 11.88 1.14 -7.92
C MET A 205 11.12 2.06 -8.86
N ILE A 206 9.85 1.74 -9.11
CA ILE A 206 8.87 2.66 -9.69
C ILE A 206 7.97 3.14 -8.56
N THR A 207 7.80 4.45 -8.40
CA THR A 207 6.90 5.01 -7.40
C THR A 207 6.31 6.35 -7.86
N ASN A 208 5.25 6.83 -7.23
CA ASN A 208 4.73 8.18 -7.49
C ASN A 208 5.58 9.25 -6.76
N PHE A 209 5.31 10.53 -7.05
CA PHE A 209 5.75 11.62 -6.18
C PHE A 209 4.86 11.70 -4.93
N HIS A 210 5.46 11.70 -3.75
CA HIS A 210 4.79 11.53 -2.47
C HIS A 210 4.62 12.86 -1.71
N MET A 211 3.68 12.89 -0.76
CA MET A 211 3.48 14.06 0.10
C MET A 211 4.72 14.36 0.96
N PRO A 212 5.04 15.66 1.20
CA PRO A 212 6.05 16.04 2.17
C PRO A 212 5.76 15.42 3.54
N LYS A 213 6.82 15.04 4.27
CA LYS A 213 6.74 14.43 5.62
C LYS A 213 5.92 13.12 5.68
N SER A 214 5.73 12.43 4.55
CA SER A 214 5.09 11.11 4.51
C SER A 214 6.11 9.98 4.69
N THR A 215 5.64 8.84 5.22
CA THR A 215 6.44 7.61 5.35
C THR A 215 6.89 7.09 3.97
N LEU A 216 6.09 7.31 2.93
CA LEU A 216 6.41 6.95 1.55
C LEU A 216 7.60 7.75 1.00
N LEU A 217 7.64 9.07 1.28
CA LEU A 217 8.78 9.91 0.92
C LEU A 217 10.04 9.52 1.70
N MET A 218 9.90 9.15 2.98
CA MET A 218 11.03 8.68 3.79
C MET A 218 11.64 7.39 3.23
N MET A 219 10.82 6.40 2.87
CA MET A 219 11.31 5.17 2.21
C MET A 219 11.98 5.47 0.87
N THR A 220 11.38 6.35 0.06
CA THR A 220 11.95 6.74 -1.24
C THR A 220 13.27 7.49 -1.06
N SER A 221 13.38 8.34 -0.03
CA SER A 221 14.62 9.02 0.36
C SER A 221 15.68 8.04 0.85
N ALA A 222 15.29 6.96 1.55
CA ALA A 222 16.22 5.91 1.97
C ALA A 222 16.79 5.16 0.76
N PHE A 223 15.98 4.96 -0.28
CA PHE A 223 16.38 4.26 -1.50
C PHE A 223 17.24 5.13 -2.43
N LEU A 224 16.85 6.38 -2.66
CA LEU A 224 17.49 7.30 -3.61
C LEU A 224 18.63 8.13 -3.00
N GLY A 225 18.62 8.30 -1.67
CA GLY A 225 19.45 9.26 -0.96
C GLY A 225 18.78 10.63 -0.78
N ASN A 226 18.95 11.21 0.40
CA ASN A 226 18.23 12.42 0.83
C ASN A 226 18.54 13.68 -0.02
N ASP A 227 19.77 13.82 -0.49
CA ASP A 227 20.14 14.99 -1.30
C ASP A 227 19.61 14.86 -2.73
N PHE A 228 19.59 13.64 -3.28
CA PHE A 228 19.16 13.41 -4.64
C PHE A 228 17.64 13.44 -4.79
N ILE A 229 16.89 12.92 -3.79
CA ILE A 229 15.43 13.03 -3.78
C ILE A 229 14.96 14.49 -3.71
N LYS A 230 15.64 15.35 -2.95
CA LYS A 230 15.32 16.79 -2.89
C LYS A 230 15.49 17.45 -4.25
N LYS A 231 16.63 17.23 -4.91
CA LYS A 231 16.90 17.73 -6.26
C LYS A 231 15.87 17.23 -7.27
N ALA A 232 15.51 15.95 -7.22
CA ALA A 232 14.51 15.37 -8.10
C ALA A 232 13.13 16.00 -7.90
N TYR A 233 12.73 16.27 -6.65
CA TYR A 233 11.45 16.92 -6.34
C TYR A 233 11.44 18.40 -6.73
N GLU A 234 12.54 19.12 -6.52
CA GLU A 234 12.69 20.52 -6.97
C GLU A 234 12.55 20.63 -8.50
N GLU A 235 13.21 19.73 -9.24
CA GLU A 235 13.09 19.70 -10.70
C GLU A 235 11.68 19.29 -11.14
N ALA A 236 11.06 18.29 -10.50
CA ALA A 236 9.69 17.88 -10.81
C ALA A 236 8.68 19.02 -10.59
N ILE A 237 8.85 19.82 -9.53
CA ILE A 237 8.02 21.02 -9.28
C ILE A 237 8.24 22.06 -10.38
N LYS A 238 9.50 22.35 -10.73
CA LYS A 238 9.87 23.31 -11.76
C LYS A 238 9.30 22.95 -13.13
N GLU A 239 9.36 21.66 -13.48
CA GLU A 239 8.85 21.11 -14.73
C GLU A 239 7.35 20.76 -14.68
N LYS A 240 6.65 21.13 -13.59
CA LYS A 240 5.20 20.99 -13.41
C LYS A 240 4.67 19.55 -13.53
N TYR A 241 5.42 18.59 -12.99
CA TYR A 241 4.94 17.23 -12.84
C TYR A 241 3.69 17.20 -11.93
N ASN A 242 2.81 16.24 -12.18
CA ASN A 242 1.67 15.96 -11.33
C ASN A 242 2.12 15.05 -10.17
N PHE A 243 1.65 15.33 -8.96
CA PHE A 243 2.07 14.61 -7.75
C PHE A 243 0.95 13.69 -7.24
N PHE A 244 1.31 12.80 -6.31
CA PHE A 244 0.43 11.90 -5.56
C PHE A 244 -0.15 10.74 -6.38
N SER A 245 -1.27 10.19 -5.91
CA SER A 245 -1.84 8.91 -6.34
C SER A 245 -2.15 8.86 -7.84
N TYR A 246 -2.66 9.97 -8.40
CA TYR A 246 -3.00 10.10 -9.82
C TYR A 246 -2.01 10.98 -10.59
N GLY A 247 -0.89 11.34 -9.96
CA GLY A 247 0.17 12.09 -10.59
C GLY A 247 1.14 11.20 -11.38
N ASP A 248 2.24 11.79 -11.81
CA ASP A 248 3.28 11.14 -12.58
C ASP A 248 4.06 10.10 -11.76
N SER A 249 4.81 9.26 -12.47
CA SER A 249 5.68 8.23 -11.91
C SER A 249 7.16 8.61 -11.98
N MET A 250 7.93 8.15 -11.00
CA MET A 250 9.38 8.19 -10.95
C MET A 250 9.94 6.78 -11.02
N LEU A 251 10.95 6.57 -11.87
CA LEU A 251 11.75 5.35 -11.94
C LEU A 251 13.14 5.64 -11.35
N ILE A 252 13.55 4.85 -10.36
CA ILE A 252 14.86 4.90 -9.71
C ILE A 252 15.66 3.65 -10.10
N ILE A 253 16.91 3.83 -10.53
CA ILE A 253 17.80 2.78 -11.06
C ILE A 253 19.24 2.93 -10.56
#